data_AF-A0A5N6NMK9-F1
#
_entry.id   AF-A0A5N6NMK9-F1
#
_cell.length_a   1.000
_cell.length_b   1.000
_cell.length_c   1.000
_cell.angle_alpha   90.00
_cell.angle_beta   90.00
_cell.angle_gamma   90.00
#
_symmetry.space_group_name_H-M   'P 1'
#
loop_
_entity.id
_entity.type
_entity.pdbx_description
1 polymer ?
#
loop_
_entity_poly.entity_id
_entity_poly.type
_entity_poly.pdbx_seq_one_letter_code
_entity_poly.pdbx_strand_id
1 'polypeptide(L)'
;MSFSSNMGISPRKLRYDVYSYSYQQDSKTPLVIQVLASLIERTLARNERIRRKCGLSVNHDRSKSSVRVFDCNETPDMTIQSYLERIFRYTRAGPSVYVVAYVYIDRFCQLLPEFRMTGRNVHRLLITTIMVASKYVEDILIDYDIVEKLGNEI
;
A
#
# COMPACT_ATOMS: atom_id res chain seq x y z
N MET A 1 -10.18 -14.57 16.80
CA MET A 1 -8.81 -14.03 17.00
C MET A 1 -7.82 -15.12 16.65
N SER A 2 -7.22 -15.08 15.46
CA SER A 2 -6.16 -15.99 15.04
C SER A 2 -4.98 -15.16 14.56
N PHE A 3 -4.01 -15.00 15.45
CA PHE A 3 -2.75 -14.33 15.18
C PHE A 3 -1.94 -15.12 14.16
N SER A 4 -1.60 -14.43 13.08
CA SER A 4 -0.34 -14.49 12.34
C SER A 4 0.45 -15.79 12.44
N SER A 5 0.35 -16.62 11.39
CA SER A 5 1.42 -17.54 11.06
C SER A 5 2.71 -16.73 10.90
N ASN A 6 3.61 -16.83 11.87
CA ASN A 6 4.95 -16.24 11.80
C ASN A 6 5.75 -17.01 10.74
N MET A 7 5.49 -16.72 9.46
CA MET A 7 6.30 -17.22 8.38
C MET A 7 7.63 -16.48 8.47
N GLY A 8 8.72 -17.18 8.76
CA GLY A 8 10.05 -16.63 8.60
C GLY A 8 10.28 -16.25 7.14
N ILE A 9 9.97 -15.00 6.77
CA ILE A 9 10.19 -14.49 5.43
C ILE A 9 11.68 -14.25 5.28
N SER A 10 12.40 -15.24 4.74
CA SER A 10 13.80 -15.07 4.38
C SER A 10 13.93 -14.23 3.11
N PRO A 11 14.92 -13.32 3.01
CA PRO A 11 15.19 -12.56 1.78
C PRO A 11 15.35 -13.44 0.54
N ARG A 12 15.92 -14.65 0.71
CA ARG A 12 16.05 -15.62 -0.39
C ARG A 12 14.70 -16.13 -0.87
N LYS A 13 13.77 -16.39 0.05
CA LYS A 13 12.43 -16.86 -0.25
C LYS A 13 11.60 -15.79 -0.95
N LEU A 14 11.69 -14.55 -0.49
CA LEU A 14 11.06 -13.40 -1.16
C LEU A 14 11.61 -13.20 -2.57
N ARG A 15 12.95 -13.25 -2.73
CA ARG A 15 13.59 -13.11 -4.04
C ARG A 15 13.10 -14.20 -5.00
N TYR A 16 13.10 -15.45 -4.55
CA TYR A 16 12.62 -16.56 -5.37
C TYR A 16 11.17 -16.32 -5.81
N ASP A 17 10.27 -16.01 -4.87
CA ASP A 17 8.84 -15.77 -5.12
C ASP A 17 8.58 -14.66 -6.15
N VAL A 18 9.36 -13.57 -6.11
CA VAL A 18 9.24 -12.46 -7.07
C VAL A 18 9.69 -12.87 -8.48
N TYR A 19 10.77 -13.65 -8.61
CA TYR A 19 11.32 -14.03 -9.92
C TYR A 19 10.72 -15.30 -10.51
N SER A 20 10.14 -16.19 -9.69
CA SER A 20 9.51 -17.43 -10.13
C SER A 20 8.02 -17.27 -10.47
N TYR A 21 7.46 -16.07 -10.29
CA TYR A 21 6.05 -15.82 -10.52
C TYR A 21 5.70 -15.96 -11.99
N SER A 22 4.77 -16.87 -12.29
CA SER A 22 4.15 -17.00 -13.61
C SER A 22 2.70 -16.52 -13.53
N TYR A 23 2.26 -15.73 -14.51
CA TYR A 23 0.88 -15.21 -14.57
C TYR A 23 -0.18 -16.32 -14.65
N GLN A 24 0.24 -17.55 -14.98
CA GLN A 24 -0.67 -18.62 -15.37
C GLN A 24 -1.00 -19.65 -14.28
N GLN A 25 -0.38 -19.69 -13.10
CA GLN A 25 -0.47 -20.93 -12.31
C GLN A 25 -0.68 -20.93 -10.79
N ASP A 26 -0.96 -19.83 -10.09
CA ASP A 26 -1.47 -20.01 -8.72
C ASP A 26 -2.42 -18.91 -8.25
N SER A 27 -3.51 -19.32 -7.59
CA SER A 27 -4.42 -18.44 -6.85
C SER A 27 -3.79 -17.90 -5.55
N LYS A 28 -2.53 -18.24 -5.32
CA LYS A 28 -1.79 -17.93 -4.10
C LYS A 28 -1.29 -16.50 -4.13
N THR A 29 -1.66 -15.74 -3.11
CA THR A 29 -1.13 -14.40 -2.84
C THR A 29 0.40 -14.44 -2.76
N PRO A 30 1.12 -13.66 -3.59
CA PRO A 30 2.57 -13.53 -3.51
C PRO A 30 3.06 -13.05 -2.14
N LEU A 31 4.21 -13.54 -1.70
CA LEU A 31 4.79 -13.17 -0.40
C LEU A 31 5.08 -11.67 -0.30
N VAL A 32 5.35 -11.02 -1.43
CA VAL A 32 5.61 -9.58 -1.49
C VAL A 32 4.45 -8.77 -0.89
N ILE A 33 3.21 -9.23 -1.03
CA ILE A 33 2.03 -8.56 -0.46
C ILE A 33 2.09 -8.53 1.08
N GLN A 34 2.43 -9.66 1.70
CA GLN A 34 2.57 -9.74 3.16
C GLN A 34 3.73 -8.88 3.67
N VAL A 35 4.85 -8.86 2.92
CA VAL A 35 6.01 -8.02 3.24
C VAL A 35 5.64 -6.54 3.17
N LEU A 36 4.99 -6.11 2.09
CA LEU A 36 4.53 -4.73 1.94
C LEU A 36 3.57 -4.32 3.04
N ALA A 37 2.57 -5.15 3.33
CA ALA A 37 1.63 -4.89 4.41
C ALA A 37 2.36 -4.65 5.74
N SER A 38 3.29 -5.56 6.08
CA SER A 38 4.10 -5.44 7.29
C SER A 38 4.95 -4.16 7.33
N LEU A 39 5.55 -3.76 6.21
CA LEU A 39 6.36 -2.54 6.12
C LEU A 39 5.51 -1.28 6.28
N ILE A 40 4.35 -1.24 5.64
CA ILE A 40 3.42 -0.12 5.70
C ILE A 40 2.83 0.00 7.11
N GLU A 41 2.36 -1.10 7.72
CA GLU A 41 1.83 -1.11 9.08
C GLU A 41 2.87 -0.67 10.11
N ARG A 42 4.13 -1.11 9.97
CA ARG A 42 5.23 -0.64 10.81
C ARG A 42 5.47 0.87 10.66
N THR A 43 5.35 1.38 9.44
CA THR A 43 5.51 2.81 9.14
C THR A 43 4.39 3.62 9.76
N LEU A 44 3.14 3.16 9.64
CA LEU A 44 1.97 3.76 10.30
C LEU A 44 2.14 3.79 11.82
N ALA A 45 2.49 2.66 12.43
CA ALA A 45 2.71 2.56 13.87
C ALA A 45 3.83 3.50 14.35
N ARG A 46 4.90 3.64 13.56
CA ARG A 46 5.99 4.60 13.85
C ARG A 46 5.49 6.05 13.75
N ASN A 47 4.75 6.39 12.70
CA ASN A 47 4.22 7.74 12.49
C ASN A 47 3.25 8.15 13.61
N GLU A 48 2.40 7.23 14.06
CA GLU A 48 1.51 7.47 15.19
C GLU A 48 2.26 7.73 16.49
N ARG A 49 3.32 6.94 16.78
CA ARG A 49 4.15 7.13 17.98
C ARG A 49 4.83 8.49 17.96
N ILE A 50 5.37 8.92 16.81
CA ILE A 50 6.01 10.24 16.66
C ILE A 50 4.97 11.35 16.87
N ARG A 51 3.78 11.23 16.28
CA ARG A 51 2.69 12.19 16.45
C ARG A 51 2.29 12.36 17.93
N ARG A 52 2.13 11.25 18.66
CA ARG A 52 1.79 11.29 20.10
C ARG A 52 2.92 11.88 20.95
N LYS A 53 4.17 11.51 20.67
CA LYS A 53 5.34 11.95 21.47
C LYS A 53 5.63 13.45 21.32
N CYS A 54 5.51 13.98 20.11
CA CYS A 54 5.84 15.37 19.84
C CYS A 54 4.70 16.34 20.13
N GLY A 55 3.52 15.86 20.54
CA GLY A 55 2.36 16.72 20.82
C GLY A 55 2.01 17.65 19.66
N LEU A 56 2.40 17.29 18.42
CA LEU A 56 2.16 18.06 17.21
C LEU A 56 0.65 18.03 16.95
N SER A 57 -0.06 18.93 17.64
CA SER A 57 -1.33 19.44 17.18
C SER A 57 -1.09 19.89 15.75
N VAL A 58 -1.65 19.15 14.80
CA VAL A 58 -1.77 19.66 13.44
C VAL A 58 -2.73 20.83 13.61
N ASN A 59 -2.19 22.05 13.78
CA ASN A 59 -2.95 23.25 13.48
C ASN A 59 -3.49 23.00 12.09
N HIS A 60 -4.81 22.87 12.00
CA HIS A 60 -5.52 22.54 10.79
C HIS A 60 -5.50 23.80 9.91
N ASP A 61 -4.31 24.22 9.50
CA ASP A 61 -4.13 25.28 8.55
C ASP A 61 -4.77 24.79 7.25
N ARG A 62 -5.91 25.42 6.93
CA ARG A 62 -6.73 25.10 5.77
C ARG A 62 -6.02 25.46 4.47
N SER A 63 -4.81 26.04 4.54
CA SER A 63 -4.00 26.53 3.43
C SER A 63 -3.27 25.46 2.60
N LYS A 64 -2.89 24.30 3.16
CA LYS A 64 -2.12 23.27 2.42
C LYS A 64 -3.03 22.16 1.85
N SER A 65 -3.76 22.45 0.77
CA SER A 65 -4.66 21.46 0.13
C SER A 65 -3.93 20.30 -0.56
N SER A 66 -2.72 20.54 -1.08
CA SER A 66 -1.94 19.54 -1.83
C SER A 66 -1.53 18.31 -0.99
N VAL A 67 -1.34 18.45 0.32
CA VAL A 67 -0.93 17.35 1.21
C VAL A 67 -2.09 16.40 1.55
N ARG A 68 -3.34 16.80 1.22
CA ARG A 68 -4.56 16.05 1.57
C ARG A 68 -5.16 15.25 0.41
N VAL A 69 -4.49 15.19 -0.74
CA VAL A 69 -5.02 14.56 -1.96
C VAL A 69 -5.38 13.08 -1.77
N PHE A 70 -4.73 12.42 -0.81
CA PHE A 70 -4.98 11.02 -0.47
C PHE A 70 -5.86 10.84 0.77
N ASP A 71 -6.26 11.89 1.48
CA ASP A 71 -7.05 11.76 2.70
C ASP A 71 -8.49 11.31 2.39
N CYS A 72 -8.92 10.19 2.98
CA CYS A 72 -10.31 9.75 3.00
C CYS A 72 -11.09 10.45 4.13
N ASN A 73 -12.38 10.71 3.89
CA ASN A 73 -13.32 11.15 4.93
C ASN A 73 -13.58 10.05 5.95
N GLU A 74 -13.73 8.80 5.48
CA GLU A 74 -13.90 7.61 6.32
C GLU A 74 -12.72 6.65 6.10
N THR A 75 -12.17 6.13 7.19
CA THR A 75 -11.13 5.10 7.14
C THR A 75 -11.80 3.75 6.93
N PRO A 76 -11.43 2.99 5.89
CA PRO A 76 -11.99 1.66 5.71
C PRO A 76 -11.67 0.78 6.91
N ASP A 77 -12.66 0.01 7.38
CA ASP A 77 -12.49 -0.99 8.44
C ASP A 77 -11.82 -2.26 7.88
N MET A 78 -10.62 -2.09 7.32
CA MET A 78 -9.88 -3.14 6.65
C MET A 78 -8.37 -2.97 6.83
N THR A 79 -7.70 -4.07 7.16
CA THR A 79 -6.25 -4.11 7.32
C THR A 79 -5.53 -3.83 6.00
N ILE A 80 -4.27 -3.39 6.09
CA ILE A 80 -3.46 -3.13 4.89
C ILE A 80 -3.23 -4.43 4.11
N GLN A 81 -2.99 -5.54 4.82
CA GLN A 81 -2.85 -6.84 4.17
C GLN A 81 -4.10 -7.24 3.39
N SER A 82 -5.27 -7.18 4.03
CA SER A 82 -6.55 -7.51 3.36
C SER A 82 -6.81 -6.62 2.16
N TYR A 83 -6.46 -5.33 2.24
CA TYR A 83 -6.61 -4.41 1.11
C TYR A 83 -5.67 -4.75 -0.06
N LEU A 84 -4.40 -5.06 0.22
CA LEU A 84 -3.44 -5.47 -0.82
C LEU A 84 -3.81 -6.81 -1.46
N GLU A 85 -4.27 -7.79 -0.67
CA GLU A 85 -4.81 -9.06 -1.16
C GLU A 85 -6.02 -8.85 -2.07
N ARG A 86 -6.89 -7.90 -1.71
CA ARG A 86 -8.04 -7.51 -2.51
C ARG A 86 -7.61 -6.91 -3.84
N ILE A 87 -6.68 -5.94 -3.83
CA ILE A 87 -6.13 -5.35 -5.06
C ILE A 87 -5.58 -6.46 -5.96
N PHE A 88 -4.75 -7.35 -5.42
CA PHE A 88 -4.18 -8.46 -6.16
C PHE A 88 -5.24 -9.38 -6.79
N ARG A 89 -6.32 -9.68 -6.05
CA ARG A 89 -7.41 -10.51 -6.56
C ARG A 89 -8.07 -9.88 -7.79
N TYR A 90 -8.27 -8.56 -7.81
CA TYR A 90 -8.94 -7.88 -8.91
C TYR A 90 -8.01 -7.56 -10.08
N THR A 91 -6.77 -7.18 -9.83
CA THR A 91 -5.85 -6.72 -10.89
C THR A 91 -4.97 -7.85 -11.42
N ARG A 92 -4.70 -8.87 -10.59
CA ARG A 92 -3.69 -9.92 -10.82
C ARG A 92 -2.31 -9.37 -11.20
N ALA A 93 -2.00 -8.14 -10.78
CA ALA A 93 -0.71 -7.51 -11.02
C ALA A 93 0.43 -8.40 -10.51
N GLY A 94 1.53 -8.46 -11.24
CA GLY A 94 2.69 -9.26 -10.88
C GLY A 94 3.40 -8.73 -9.62
N PRO A 95 4.17 -9.58 -8.92
CA PRO A 95 4.91 -9.19 -7.71
C PRO A 95 5.82 -7.98 -7.90
N SER A 96 6.39 -7.82 -9.11
CA SER A 96 7.25 -6.69 -9.49
C SER A 96 6.54 -5.34 -9.36
N VAL A 97 5.26 -5.27 -9.72
CA VAL A 97 4.44 -4.04 -9.58
C VAL A 97 4.41 -3.57 -8.14
N TYR A 98 4.18 -4.49 -7.18
CA TYR A 98 4.13 -4.15 -5.77
C TYR A 98 5.49 -3.64 -5.25
N VAL A 99 6.60 -4.26 -5.68
CA VAL A 99 7.95 -3.78 -5.33
C VAL A 99 8.14 -2.34 -5.82
N VAL A 100 7.79 -2.07 -7.08
CA VAL A 100 7.94 -0.72 -7.67
C VAL A 100 7.01 0.28 -6.99
N ALA A 101 5.77 -0.10 -6.67
CA ALA A 101 4.82 0.73 -5.94
C ALA A 101 5.39 1.14 -4.57
N TYR A 102 6.01 0.23 -3.83
CA TYR A 102 6.66 0.55 -2.56
C TYR A 102 7.82 1.54 -2.74
N VAL A 103 8.64 1.40 -3.79
CA VAL A 103 9.68 2.38 -4.12
C VAL A 103 9.10 3.76 -4.43
N TYR A 104 7.96 3.83 -5.11
CA TYR A 104 7.26 5.10 -5.36
C TYR A 104 6.74 5.74 -4.08
N ILE A 105 6.19 4.97 -3.16
CA ILE A 105 5.75 5.45 -1.85
C ILE A 105 6.94 6.03 -1.06
N ASP A 106 8.06 5.31 -1.00
CA ASP A 106 9.26 5.74 -0.28
C ASP A 106 9.80 7.06 -0.85
N ARG A 107 9.93 7.16 -2.18
CA ARG A 107 10.34 8.40 -2.87
C ARG A 107 9.36 9.54 -2.63
N PHE A 108 8.06 9.29 -2.69
CA PHE A 108 7.03 10.30 -2.45
C PHE A 108 7.13 10.88 -1.04
N CYS A 109 7.34 10.03 -0.02
CA CYS A 109 7.51 10.47 1.36
C CYS A 109 8.82 11.26 1.57
N GLN A 110 9.89 10.96 0.83
CA GLN A 110 11.15 11.71 0.88
C GLN A 110 11.03 13.08 0.22
N LEU A 111 10.34 13.16 -0.92
CA LEU A 111 10.15 14.41 -1.67
C LEU A 111 9.17 15.37 -1.00
N LEU A 112 8.24 14.86 -0.19
CA LEU A 112 7.26 15.66 0.55
C LEU A 112 7.36 15.39 2.06
N PRO A 113 8.32 16.03 2.77
CA PRO A 113 8.52 15.82 4.22
C PRO A 113 7.28 16.16 5.08
N GLU A 114 6.41 17.02 4.56
CA GLU A 114 5.14 17.42 5.18
C GLU A 114 4.08 16.32 5.09
N PHE A 115 4.20 15.41 4.11
CA PHE A 115 3.28 14.29 3.96
C PHE A 115 3.55 13.25 5.05
N ARG A 116 2.49 12.88 5.77
CA ARG A 116 2.54 11.82 6.78
C ARG A 116 1.58 10.73 6.38
N MET A 117 2.13 9.53 6.19
CA MET A 117 1.31 8.34 5.97
C MET A 117 0.52 8.04 7.26
N THR A 118 -0.81 7.95 7.11
CA THR A 118 -1.78 7.69 8.18
C THR A 118 -2.85 6.70 7.70
N GLY A 119 -3.64 6.14 8.62
CA GLY A 119 -4.75 5.25 8.27
C GLY A 119 -5.79 5.90 7.33
N ARG A 120 -5.89 7.24 7.29
CA ARG A 120 -6.82 7.97 6.41
C ARG A 120 -6.37 8.06 4.98
N ASN A 121 -5.07 7.94 4.70
CA ASN A 121 -4.53 8.17 3.36
C ASN A 121 -3.82 6.96 2.75
N VAL A 122 -3.44 6.00 3.58
CA VAL A 122 -2.64 4.86 3.15
C VAL A 122 -3.34 4.00 2.09
N HIS A 123 -4.64 3.76 2.20
CA HIS A 123 -5.37 2.94 1.21
C HIS A 123 -5.40 3.62 -0.16
N ARG A 124 -5.79 4.89 -0.23
CA ARG A 124 -5.77 5.67 -1.49
C ARG A 124 -4.37 5.77 -2.08
N LEU A 125 -3.36 6.04 -1.25
CA LEU A 125 -1.96 6.08 -1.69
C LEU A 125 -1.52 4.74 -2.29
N LEU A 126 -1.86 3.61 -1.65
CA LEU A 126 -1.50 2.29 -2.13
C LEU A 126 -2.10 1.98 -3.51
N ILE A 127 -3.41 2.15 -3.70
CA ILE A 127 -4.02 1.86 -5.01
C ILE A 127 -3.47 2.77 -6.10
N THR A 128 -3.30 4.07 -5.82
CA THR A 128 -2.72 5.01 -6.81
C THR A 128 -1.31 4.61 -7.21
N THR A 129 -0.44 4.32 -6.25
CA THR A 129 0.95 3.93 -6.56
C THR A 129 1.05 2.58 -7.27
N ILE A 130 0.18 1.62 -6.93
CA ILE A 130 0.08 0.34 -7.62
C ILE A 130 -0.39 0.53 -9.05
N MET A 131 -1.41 1.36 -9.31
CA MET A 131 -1.86 1.67 -10.67
C MET A 131 -0.76 2.30 -11.52
N VAL A 132 -0.05 3.28 -10.96
CA VAL A 132 1.07 3.91 -11.65
C VAL A 132 2.15 2.87 -11.94
N ALA A 133 2.53 2.04 -10.96
CA ALA A 133 3.53 0.99 -11.15
C ALA A 133 3.09 -0.04 -12.22
N SER A 134 1.84 -0.50 -12.21
CA SER A 134 1.31 -1.44 -13.21
C SER A 134 1.47 -0.92 -14.63
N LYS A 135 1.18 0.37 -14.84
CA LYS A 135 1.31 1.02 -16.14
C LYS A 135 2.75 1.02 -16.66
N TYR A 136 3.73 1.14 -15.78
CA TYR A 136 5.16 1.20 -16.17
C TYR A 136 5.84 -0.16 -16.23
N VAL A 137 5.38 -1.14 -15.43
CA VAL A 137 6.05 -2.45 -15.29
C VAL A 137 5.46 -3.48 -16.25
N GLU A 138 4.16 -3.42 -16.53
CA GLU A 138 3.45 -4.49 -17.26
C GLU A 138 2.74 -3.99 -18.54
N ASP A 139 2.77 -2.68 -18.86
CA ASP A 139 1.94 -2.05 -19.90
C ASP A 139 0.43 -2.34 -19.72
N ILE A 140 -0.01 -2.69 -18.51
CA ILE A 140 -1.41 -2.97 -18.17
C ILE A 140 -2.06 -1.70 -17.62
N LEU A 141 -3.17 -1.29 -18.24
CA LEU A 141 -4.06 -0.28 -17.69
C LEU A 141 -5.03 -0.95 -16.72
N ILE A 142 -4.92 -0.64 -15.43
CA ILE A 142 -5.98 -0.96 -14.46
C ILE A 142 -7.17 -0.05 -14.77
N ASP A 143 -8.29 -0.66 -15.17
CA ASP A 143 -9.51 0.05 -15.57
C ASP A 143 -10.10 0.88 -14.41
N TYR A 144 -10.62 2.07 -14.72
CA TYR A 144 -11.24 2.97 -13.74
C TYR A 144 -12.41 2.30 -13.01
N ASP A 145 -13.13 1.40 -13.67
CA ASP A 145 -14.23 0.64 -13.08
C ASP A 145 -13.75 -0.28 -11.93
N ILE A 146 -12.52 -0.80 -12.02
CA ILE A 146 -11.89 -1.58 -10.93
C ILE A 146 -11.54 -0.65 -9.76
N VAL A 147 -11.03 0.55 -10.05
CA VAL A 147 -10.66 1.55 -9.04
C VAL A 147 -11.87 2.03 -8.27
N GLU A 148 -12.97 2.30 -8.98
CA GLU A 148 -14.23 2.73 -8.39
C GLU A 148 -14.82 1.63 -7.51
N LYS A 149 -14.81 0.37 -7.95
CA LYS A 149 -15.20 -0.78 -7.11
C LYS A 149 -14.35 -0.91 -5.85
N LEU A 150 -13.05 -0.63 -5.93
CA LEU A 150 -12.16 -0.63 -4.77
C LEU A 150 -12.37 0.57 -3.84
N GLY A 151 -12.82 1.71 -4.38
CA GLY A 151 -13.06 2.95 -3.64
C GLY A 151 -14.44 3.05 -3.00
N ASN A 152 -15.47 2.45 -3.61
CA ASN A 152 -16.86 2.48 -3.13
C ASN A 152 -17.15 1.46 -2.01
N GLU A 153 -16.23 0.54 -1.74
CA GLU A 153 -16.30 -0.41 -0.62
C GLU A 153 -15.37 0.00 0.55
N ILE A 154 -15.01 1.28 0.62
CA ILE A 154 -14.21 1.90 1.68
C ILE A 154 -15.07 2.87 2.48
#